data_AF-A0A7J8HGT0-F1
#
_entry.id   AF-A0A7J8HGT0-F1
#
_cell.length_a   1.000
_cell.length_b   1.000
_cell.length_c   1.000
_cell.angle_alpha   90.00
_cell.angle_beta   90.00
_cell.angle_gamma   90.00
#
_symmetry.space_group_name_H-M   'P 1'
#
loop_
_entity.id
_entity.type
_entity.pdbx_description
1 polymer ?
#
loop_
_entity_poly.entity_id
_entity_poly.type
_entity_poly.pdbx_seq_one_letter_code
_entity_poly.pdbx_strand_id
1 'polypeptide(L)'
;MDALAVMMQDLLSQNHALRRENNELMDQVRRLLCEKANLLAQVRPPACPVAFPETFKGDSARLPEFLIQAASYMRFFEARFSNDTLKVAFLISRLSGAAEEWVVPYIERESPILAHYEGFVDALKRAFGRNG
;
A
#
# COMPACT_ATOMS: atom_id res chain seq x y z
N MET A 1 45.84 16.01 -41.81
CA MET A 1 45.16 14.71 -41.63
C MET A 1 45.30 14.18 -40.20
N ASP A 2 46.34 14.54 -39.45
CA ASP A 2 46.60 14.00 -38.11
C ASP A 2 45.62 14.41 -37.00
N ALA A 3 45.07 15.63 -37.02
CA ALA A 3 44.21 16.12 -35.94
C ALA A 3 42.88 15.34 -35.76
N LEU A 4 42.27 14.90 -36.88
CA LEU A 4 41.04 14.10 -36.84
C LEU A 4 41.29 12.70 -36.28
N ALA A 5 42.43 12.08 -36.64
CA ALA A 5 42.81 10.77 -36.16
C ALA A 5 43.07 10.78 -34.65
N VAL A 6 43.75 11.81 -34.13
CA VAL A 6 43.97 12.01 -32.70
C VAL A 6 42.65 12.15 -31.94
N MET A 7 41.73 12.98 -32.43
CA MET A 7 40.42 13.19 -31.78
C MET A 7 39.57 11.90 -31.75
N MET A 8 39.62 11.10 -32.82
CA MET A 8 38.94 9.82 -32.89
C MET A 8 39.55 8.78 -31.93
N GLN A 9 40.88 8.78 -31.78
CA GLN A 9 41.59 7.94 -30.82
C GLN A 9 41.25 8.31 -29.36
N ASP A 10 41.16 9.61 -29.07
CA ASP A 10 40.75 10.12 -27.77
C ASP A 10 39.30 9.73 -27.44
N LEU A 11 38.37 9.89 -28.39
CA LEU A 11 36.96 9.51 -28.22
C LEU A 11 36.78 8.00 -27.98
N LEU A 12 37.56 7.17 -28.68
CA LEU A 12 37.57 5.72 -28.46
C LEU A 12 38.09 5.38 -27.06
N SER A 13 39.17 6.05 -26.63
CA SER A 13 39.75 5.86 -25.30
C SER A 13 38.77 6.27 -24.19
N GLN A 14 38.06 7.38 -24.37
CA GLN A 14 37.00 7.83 -23.46
C GLN A 14 35.81 6.85 -23.43
N ASN A 15 35.37 6.34 -24.59
CA ASN A 15 34.32 5.32 -24.65
C ASN A 15 34.72 4.05 -23.90
N HIS A 16 35.97 3.61 -24.04
CA HIS A 16 36.47 2.46 -23.29
C HIS A 16 36.52 2.74 -21.78
N ALA A 17 36.93 3.94 -21.36
CA ALA A 17 36.90 4.35 -19.95
C ALA A 17 35.47 4.33 -19.38
N LEU A 18 34.52 4.96 -20.07
CA LEU A 18 33.11 4.99 -19.68
C LEU A 18 32.49 3.57 -19.63
N ARG A 19 32.89 2.67 -20.53
CA ARG A 19 32.44 1.26 -20.48
C ARG A 19 32.97 0.53 -19.25
N ARG A 20 34.22 0.79 -18.85
CA ARG A 20 34.79 0.23 -17.61
C ARG A 20 34.07 0.75 -16.38
N GLU A 21 33.85 2.06 -16.31
CA GLU A 21 33.11 2.69 -15.21
C GLU A 21 31.68 2.16 -15.11
N ASN A 22 30.97 2.01 -16.23
CA ASN A 22 29.63 1.42 -16.24
C ASN A 22 29.63 -0.02 -15.73
N ASN A 23 30.59 -0.84 -16.14
CA ASN A 23 30.70 -2.22 -15.65
C ASN A 23 30.96 -2.25 -14.13
N GLU A 24 31.83 -1.37 -13.65
CA GLU A 24 32.16 -1.27 -12.23
C GLU A 24 30.98 -0.77 -11.39
N LEU A 25 30.22 0.21 -11.90
CA LEU A 25 29.00 0.68 -11.27
C LEU A 25 27.94 -0.42 -11.21
N MET A 26 27.76 -1.18 -12.30
CA MET A 26 26.85 -2.32 -12.33
C MET A 26 27.24 -3.39 -11.31
N ASP A 27 28.53 -3.66 -11.14
CA ASP A 27 29.02 -4.58 -10.11
C ASP A 27 28.77 -4.06 -8.69
N GLN A 28 28.94 -2.76 -8.45
CA GLN A 28 28.59 -2.14 -7.17
C GLN A 28 27.10 -2.24 -6.86
N VAL A 29 26.23 -1.95 -7.83
CA VAL A 29 24.77 -2.09 -7.69
C VAL A 29 24.41 -3.54 -7.35
N ARG A 30 25.01 -4.51 -8.03
CA ARG A 30 24.77 -5.94 -7.74
C ARG A 30 25.16 -6.30 -6.31
N ARG A 31 26.32 -5.83 -5.83
CA ARG A 31 26.75 -6.06 -4.43
C ARG A 31 25.78 -5.44 -3.42
N LEU A 32 25.38 -4.18 -3.64
CA LEU A 32 24.42 -3.50 -2.77
C LEU A 32 23.06 -4.19 -2.74
N LEU A 33 22.59 -4.72 -3.87
CA LEU A 33 21.34 -5.49 -3.91
C LEU A 33 21.43 -6.79 -3.12
N CYS A 34 22.55 -7.52 -3.23
CA CYS A 34 22.79 -8.72 -2.42
C CYS A 34 22.86 -8.40 -0.92
N GLU A 35 23.56 -7.32 -0.55
CA GLU A 35 23.66 -6.88 0.84
C GLU A 35 22.29 -6.47 1.39
N LYS A 36 21.51 -5.69 0.62
CA LYS A 36 20.13 -5.34 0.96
C LYS A 36 19.28 -6.60 1.19
N ALA A 37 19.37 -7.59 0.32
CA ALA A 37 18.63 -8.85 0.48
C ALA A 37 19.04 -9.59 1.77
N ASN A 38 20.33 -9.65 2.07
CA ASN A 38 20.84 -10.26 3.31
C ASN A 38 20.38 -9.50 4.56
N LEU A 39 20.37 -8.17 4.55
CA LEU A 39 19.86 -7.36 5.65
C LEU A 39 18.36 -7.59 5.85
N LEU A 40 17.58 -7.62 4.77
CA LEU A 40 16.14 -7.94 4.82
C LEU A 40 15.87 -9.35 5.34
N ALA A 41 16.73 -10.33 5.04
CA ALA A 41 16.60 -11.69 5.57
C ALA A 41 16.93 -11.79 7.07
N GLN A 42 17.84 -10.94 7.57
CA GLN A 42 18.21 -10.87 8.99
C GLN A 42 17.14 -10.14 9.81
N VAL A 43 16.50 -9.13 9.24
CA VAL A 43 15.37 -8.45 9.86
C VAL A 43 14.13 -9.32 9.67
N ARG A 44 13.78 -10.15 10.67
CA ARG A 44 12.43 -10.69 10.75
C ARG A 44 11.49 -9.49 10.90
N PRO A 45 10.57 -9.23 9.96
CA PRO A 45 9.55 -8.23 10.19
C PRO A 45 8.84 -8.63 11.48
N PRO A 46 8.62 -7.70 12.44
CA PRO A 46 7.76 -8.02 13.56
C PRO A 46 6.47 -8.59 13.00
N ALA A 47 6.08 -9.78 13.45
CA ALA A 47 4.83 -10.40 13.03
C ALA A 47 3.73 -9.35 13.24
N CYS A 48 2.96 -9.04 12.20
CA CYS A 48 1.86 -8.10 12.33
C CYS A 48 0.96 -8.63 13.45
N PRO A 49 0.87 -7.96 14.61
CA PRO A 49 0.15 -8.48 15.76
C PRO A 49 -1.36 -8.45 15.52
N VAL A 50 -1.79 -7.79 14.44
CA VAL A 50 -3.19 -7.65 14.04
C VAL A 50 -3.45 -8.51 12.81
N ALA A 51 -4.41 -9.43 12.90
CA ALA A 51 -4.89 -10.18 11.76
C ALA A 51 -5.53 -9.25 10.71
N PHE A 52 -5.52 -9.66 9.44
CA PHE A 52 -6.28 -8.95 8.42
C PHE A 52 -7.78 -9.07 8.71
N PRO A 53 -8.56 -7.97 8.76
CA PRO A 53 -9.97 -8.02 9.15
C PRO A 53 -10.79 -8.93 8.25
N GLU A 54 -11.75 -9.67 8.81
CA GLU A 54 -12.65 -10.51 8.01
C GLU A 54 -13.62 -9.68 7.14
N THR A 55 -14.29 -10.33 6.19
CA THR A 55 -15.35 -9.67 5.42
C THR A 55 -16.62 -9.56 6.25
N PHE A 56 -17.33 -8.44 6.09
CA PHE A 56 -18.59 -8.16 6.76
C PHE A 56 -19.75 -8.35 5.78
N LYS A 57 -20.71 -9.22 6.15
CA LYS A 57 -21.88 -9.56 5.33
C LYS A 57 -23.17 -8.80 5.68
N GLY A 58 -23.14 -7.97 6.72
CA GLY A 58 -24.32 -7.30 7.27
C GLY A 58 -24.91 -7.95 8.53
N ASP A 59 -24.21 -8.92 9.14
CA ASP A 59 -24.68 -9.55 10.39
C ASP A 59 -24.45 -8.64 11.60
N SER A 60 -25.55 -8.16 12.19
CA SER A 60 -25.52 -7.29 13.37
C SER A 60 -24.73 -7.84 14.56
N ALA A 61 -24.70 -9.17 14.76
CA ALA A 61 -23.95 -9.78 15.85
C ALA A 61 -22.43 -9.65 15.65
N ARG A 62 -21.98 -9.56 14.39
CA ARG A 62 -20.57 -9.49 14.00
C ARG A 62 -20.07 -8.08 13.77
N LEU A 63 -20.96 -7.09 13.68
CA LEU A 63 -20.58 -5.69 13.44
C LEU A 63 -19.56 -5.15 14.46
N PRO A 64 -19.70 -5.37 15.79
CA PRO A 64 -18.71 -4.89 16.76
C PRO A 64 -17.32 -5.48 16.53
N GLU A 65 -17.25 -6.79 16.28
CA GLU A 65 -15.99 -7.49 16.02
C GLU A 65 -15.32 -6.97 14.74
N PHE A 66 -16.09 -6.82 13.66
CA PHE A 66 -15.62 -6.28 12.39
C PHE A 66 -14.98 -4.89 12.55
N LEU A 67 -15.67 -3.98 13.26
CA LEU A 67 -15.17 -2.62 13.49
C LEU A 67 -13.90 -2.60 14.34
N ILE A 68 -13.83 -3.43 15.38
CA ILE A 68 -12.63 -3.55 16.24
C ILE A 68 -11.44 -4.08 15.45
N GLN A 69 -11.62 -5.12 14.64
CA GLN A 69 -10.56 -5.65 13.79
C GLN A 69 -10.08 -4.61 12.77
N ALA A 70 -11.00 -3.94 12.07
CA ALA A 70 -10.67 -2.93 11.08
C ALA A 70 -9.92 -1.73 11.70
N ALA A 71 -10.41 -1.20 12.83
CA ALA A 71 -9.75 -0.10 13.53
C ALA A 71 -8.36 -0.48 14.05
N SER A 72 -8.21 -1.70 14.59
CA SER A 72 -6.91 -2.22 15.04
C SER A 72 -5.91 -2.33 13.89
N TYR A 73 -6.37 -2.82 12.74
CA TYR A 73 -5.53 -2.96 11.55
C TYR A 73 -5.11 -1.59 11.00
N MET A 74 -6.04 -0.65 10.89
CA MET A 74 -5.75 0.71 10.45
C MET A 74 -4.75 1.42 11.37
N ARG A 75 -4.92 1.25 12.69
CA ARG A 75 -4.02 1.83 13.68
C ARG A 75 -2.61 1.26 13.58
N PHE A 76 -2.47 -0.04 13.32
CA PHE A 76 -1.14 -0.64 13.15
C PHE A 76 -0.44 -0.14 11.88
N PHE A 77 -1.20 0.09 10.81
CA PHE A 77 -0.70 0.60 9.52
C PHE A 77 -1.03 2.09 9.31
N GLU A 78 -0.93 2.92 10.35
CA GLU A 78 -1.39 4.33 10.34
C GLU A 78 -0.87 5.13 9.13
N ALA A 79 0.40 4.96 8.75
CA ALA A 79 0.98 5.63 7.58
C ALA A 79 0.26 5.31 6.26
N ARG A 80 -0.34 4.12 6.13
CA ARG A 80 -1.14 3.71 4.96
C ARG A 80 -2.57 4.25 5.02
N PHE A 81 -3.05 4.62 6.20
CA PHE A 81 -4.41 5.12 6.46
C PHE A 81 -4.38 6.59 6.86
N SER A 82 -3.63 7.38 6.09
CA SER A 82 -3.32 8.78 6.38
C SER A 82 -4.49 9.76 6.24
N ASN A 83 -5.61 9.34 5.66
CA ASN A 83 -6.82 10.13 5.56
C ASN A 83 -8.08 9.24 5.62
N ASP A 84 -9.22 9.88 5.82
CA ASP A 84 -10.49 9.19 6.01
C ASP A 84 -10.99 8.48 4.76
N THR A 85 -10.75 9.02 3.56
CA THR A 85 -11.08 8.36 2.29
C THR A 85 -10.41 6.99 2.18
N LEU A 86 -9.13 6.87 2.57
CA LEU A 86 -8.41 5.59 2.56
C LEU A 86 -8.97 4.61 3.60
N LYS A 87 -9.38 5.10 4.77
CA LYS A 87 -10.03 4.26 5.80
C LYS A 87 -11.39 3.76 5.33
N VAL A 88 -12.21 4.62 4.73
CA VAL A 88 -13.53 4.25 4.21
C VAL A 88 -13.40 3.29 3.04
N ALA A 89 -12.50 3.56 2.08
CA ALA A 89 -12.22 2.63 0.97
C ALA A 89 -11.82 1.24 1.47
N PHE A 90 -11.05 1.16 2.56
CA PHE A 90 -10.71 -0.11 3.18
C PHE A 90 -11.93 -0.80 3.78
N LEU A 91 -12.77 -0.10 4.55
CA LEU A 91 -14.01 -0.69 5.06
C LEU A 91 -14.88 -1.23 3.93
N ILE A 92 -15.04 -0.46 2.85
CA ILE A 92 -15.79 -0.87 1.64
C ILE A 92 -15.21 -2.16 1.05
N SER A 93 -13.90 -2.27 0.92
CA SER A 93 -13.25 -3.50 0.40
C SER A 93 -13.40 -4.73 1.31
N ARG A 94 -13.89 -4.55 2.53
CA ARG A 94 -14.25 -5.64 3.45
C ARG A 94 -15.74 -5.94 3.47
N LEU A 95 -16.59 -5.15 2.79
CA LEU A 95 -18.02 -5.46 2.69
C LEU A 95 -18.24 -6.58 1.67
N SER A 96 -19.28 -7.37 1.90
CA SER A 96 -19.73 -8.43 0.99
C SER A 96 -21.23 -8.68 1.20
N GLY A 97 -21.91 -9.29 0.23
CA GLY A 97 -23.33 -9.62 0.35
C GLY A 97 -24.18 -8.38 0.65
N ALA A 98 -25.08 -8.45 1.64
CA ALA A 98 -26.00 -7.35 1.96
C ALA A 98 -25.29 -6.04 2.34
N ALA A 99 -24.10 -6.11 2.94
CA ALA A 99 -23.33 -4.91 3.27
C ALA A 99 -22.68 -4.26 2.03
N GLU A 100 -22.31 -5.05 1.04
CA GLU A 100 -21.81 -4.54 -0.24
C GLU A 100 -22.94 -3.89 -1.03
N GLU A 101 -24.10 -4.53 -1.12
CA GLU A 101 -25.29 -3.95 -1.76
C GLU A 101 -25.71 -2.62 -1.09
N TRP A 102 -25.63 -2.55 0.23
CA TRP A 102 -25.95 -1.35 1.00
C TRP A 102 -25.07 -0.14 0.65
N VAL A 103 -23.79 -0.35 0.29
CA VAL A 103 -22.88 0.77 0.01
C VAL A 103 -23.02 1.32 -1.42
N VAL A 104 -23.55 0.54 -2.36
CA VAL A 104 -23.67 0.91 -3.78
C VAL A 104 -24.27 2.31 -4.00
N PRO A 105 -25.42 2.68 -3.38
CA PRO A 105 -26.02 3.99 -3.62
C PRO A 105 -25.16 5.18 -3.16
N TYR A 106 -24.28 4.98 -2.18
CA TYR A 106 -23.34 6.01 -1.74
C TYR A 106 -22.24 6.21 -2.79
N ILE A 107 -21.77 5.12 -3.40
CA ILE A 107 -20.73 5.12 -4.44
C ILE A 107 -21.26 5.78 -5.71
N GLU A 108 -22.43 5.35 -6.20
CA GLU A 108 -23.04 5.89 -7.43
C GLU A 108 -23.32 7.38 -7.36
N ARG A 109 -23.57 7.91 -6.15
CA ARG A 109 -23.88 9.32 -5.90
C ARG A 109 -22.67 10.12 -5.44
N GLU A 110 -21.48 9.51 -5.38
CA GLU A 110 -20.26 10.13 -4.85
C GLU A 110 -20.50 10.80 -3.49
N SER A 111 -21.24 10.12 -2.62
CA SER A 111 -21.72 10.70 -1.37
C SER A 111 -20.54 11.22 -0.53
N PRO A 112 -20.64 12.42 0.07
CA PRO A 112 -19.55 13.00 0.85
C PRO A 112 -19.17 12.14 2.07
N ILE A 113 -20.07 11.25 2.51
CA ILE A 113 -19.81 10.29 3.58
C ILE A 113 -18.64 9.33 3.25
N LEU A 114 -18.34 9.12 1.97
CA LEU A 114 -17.23 8.28 1.52
C LEU A 114 -15.85 8.86 1.86
N ALA A 115 -15.79 10.15 2.20
CA ALA A 115 -14.59 10.84 2.66
C ALA A 115 -14.60 11.15 4.16
N HIS A 116 -15.59 10.66 4.91
CA HIS A 116 -15.78 10.95 6.34
C HIS A 116 -15.88 9.64 7.14
N TYR A 117 -14.79 9.25 7.80
CA TYR A 117 -14.68 7.93 8.43
C TYR A 117 -15.72 7.70 9.53
N GLU A 118 -15.81 8.61 10.50
CA GLU A 118 -16.78 8.51 11.60
C GLU A 118 -18.22 8.51 11.09
N GLY A 119 -18.52 9.36 10.10
CA GLY A 119 -19.84 9.39 9.47
C GLY A 119 -20.21 8.07 8.80
N PHE A 120 -19.26 7.47 8.07
CA PHE A 120 -19.44 6.16 7.44
C PHE A 120 -19.65 5.05 8.47
N VAL A 121 -18.86 5.03 9.54
CA VAL A 121 -19.01 4.05 10.63
C VAL A 121 -20.37 4.19 11.32
N ASP A 122 -20.85 5.41 11.55
CA ASP A 122 -22.18 5.65 12.11
C ASP A 122 -23.30 5.21 11.18
N ALA A 123 -23.16 5.45 9.86
CA ALA A 123 -24.12 4.93 8.89
C ALA A 123 -24.14 3.40 8.89
N LEU A 124 -22.97 2.75 8.99
CA LEU A 124 -22.87 1.29 9.08
C LEU A 124 -23.54 0.75 10.37
N LYS A 125 -23.32 1.42 11.51
CA LYS A 125 -24.00 1.10 12.78
C LYS A 125 -25.50 1.30 12.73
N ARG A 126 -26.00 2.32 12.03
CA ARG A 126 -27.45 2.52 11.86
C ARG A 126 -28.06 1.45 10.94
N ALA A 127 -27.33 1.04 9.91
CA ALA A 127 -27.82 0.06 8.94
C ALA A 127 -27.80 -1.38 9.50
N PHE A 128 -26.76 -1.74 10.25
CA PHE A 128 -26.51 -3.12 10.67
C PHE A 128 -26.34 -3.29 12.18
N GLY A 129 -26.41 -2.24 12.99
CA GLY A 129 -26.40 -2.38 14.44
C GLY A 129 -27.62 -3.12 14.94
N ARG A 130 -27.48 -3.86 16.05
CA ARG A 130 -28.67 -4.33 16.76
C ARG A 130 -29.41 -3.11 17.28
N ASN A 131 -30.61 -2.88 16.79
CA ASN A 131 -31.60 -2.12 17.54
C ASN A 131 -31.79 -2.85 18.88
N GLY A 132 -31.54 -2.16 19.98
CA GLY A 132 -31.99 -2.62 21.30
C GLY A 132 -33.51 -2.72 21.35
#